data_AF-A0A2T6N8M7-F1
#
_entry.id   AF-A0A2T6N8M7-F1
#
_cell.length_a   1.000
_cell.length_b   1.000
_cell.length_c   1.000
_cell.angle_alpha   90.00
_cell.angle_beta   90.00
_cell.angle_gamma   90.00
#
_symmetry.space_group_name_H-M   'P 1'
#
loop_
_entity.id
_entity.type
_entity.pdbx_description
1 polymer ?
#
loop_
_entity_poly.entity_id
_entity_poly.type
_entity_poly.pdbx_seq_one_letter_code
_entity_poly.pdbx_strand_id
1 'polypeptide(L)'
;WYHATKHALEGWSDCLRVETSQFGIKVSVVEPGAIQTEFSDVMNQPMLDRSRGGPYEAMAHAIVKTGADAYDGTPATKPELIAETIAKAINSRNPKTRYRAGKLAKPLLFFRWLFSDRVFDRIILGMVKQAAKPAEDSATAEAQR
;
A
#
# COMPACT_ATOMS: atom_id res chain seq x y z
N TRP A 1 8.83 -9.26 -3.11
CA TRP A 1 8.05 -10.38 -2.54
C TRP A 1 6.98 -9.97 -1.52
N TYR A 2 7.04 -8.76 -0.92
CA TYR A 2 6.04 -8.30 0.05
C TYR A 2 4.58 -8.32 -0.46
N HIS A 3 4.32 -7.76 -1.64
CA HIS A 3 2.94 -7.69 -2.18
C HIS A 3 2.32 -9.08 -2.41
N ALA A 4 3.12 -10.05 -2.87
CA ALA A 4 2.66 -11.42 -3.07
C ALA A 4 2.26 -12.07 -1.74
N THR A 5 3.06 -11.92 -0.69
CA THR A 5 2.76 -12.52 0.62
C THR A 5 1.53 -11.86 1.27
N LYS A 6 1.35 -10.54 1.11
CA LYS A 6 0.16 -9.85 1.63
C LYS A 6 -1.12 -10.25 0.88
N HIS A 7 -1.04 -10.45 -0.43
CA HIS A 7 -2.18 -10.96 -1.19
C HIS A 7 -2.52 -12.42 -0.84
N ALA A 8 -1.49 -13.27 -0.68
CA ALA A 8 -1.69 -14.66 -0.23
C ALA A 8 -2.36 -14.74 1.14
N LEU A 9 -2.01 -13.83 2.06
CA LEU A 9 -2.63 -13.74 3.39
C LEU A 9 -4.13 -13.45 3.31
N GLU A 10 -4.60 -12.64 2.36
CA GLU A 10 -6.03 -12.38 2.17
C GLU A 10 -6.78 -13.64 1.75
N GLY A 11 -6.29 -14.33 0.70
CA GLY A 11 -6.91 -15.56 0.21
C GLY A 11 -6.90 -16.67 1.26
N TRP A 12 -5.78 -16.84 1.96
CA TRP A 12 -5.67 -17.80 3.05
C TRP A 12 -6.67 -17.50 4.19
N SER A 13 -6.82 -16.22 4.54
CA SER A 13 -7.78 -15.80 5.58
C SER A 13 -9.24 -16.02 5.16
N ASP A 14 -9.54 -15.93 3.87
CA ASP A 14 -10.88 -16.23 3.34
C ASP A 14 -11.22 -17.72 3.42
N CYS A 15 -10.26 -18.60 3.08
CA CYS A 15 -10.41 -20.05 3.24
C CYS A 15 -10.62 -20.42 4.71
N LEU A 16 -9.74 -19.94 5.60
CA LEU A 16 -9.82 -20.20 7.04
C LEU A 16 -11.19 -19.82 7.61
N ARG A 17 -11.75 -18.69 7.20
CA ARG A 17 -13.07 -18.25 7.68
C ARG A 17 -14.18 -19.26 7.39
N VAL A 18 -14.13 -19.95 6.25
CA VAL A 18 -15.10 -20.99 5.90
C VAL A 18 -14.82 -22.27 6.68
N GLU A 19 -13.57 -22.73 6.66
CA GLU A 19 -13.15 -23.99 7.28
C GLU A 19 -13.39 -24.02 8.79
N THR A 20 -13.14 -22.89 9.47
CA THR A 20 -13.26 -22.80 10.93
C THR A 20 -14.65 -22.39 11.42
N SER A 21 -15.57 -22.06 10.51
CA SER A 21 -16.92 -21.57 10.87
C SER A 21 -17.71 -22.56 11.71
N GLN A 22 -17.57 -23.85 11.44
CA GLN A 22 -18.20 -24.95 12.19
C GLN A 22 -17.76 -25.02 13.66
N PHE A 23 -16.59 -24.46 14.00
CA PHE A 23 -16.07 -24.41 15.37
C PHE A 23 -16.42 -23.10 16.09
N GLY A 24 -17.21 -22.22 15.45
CA GLY A 24 -17.53 -20.90 16.01
C GLY A 24 -16.36 -19.91 16.00
N ILE A 25 -15.25 -20.23 15.33
CA ILE A 25 -14.07 -19.35 15.21
C ILE A 25 -14.31 -18.34 14.10
N LYS A 26 -14.17 -17.05 14.42
CA LYS A 26 -14.37 -15.93 13.48
C LYS A 26 -13.03 -15.37 13.03
N VAL A 27 -12.85 -15.23 11.73
CA VAL A 27 -11.61 -14.73 11.12
C VAL A 27 -11.87 -13.37 10.49
N SER A 28 -11.04 -12.38 10.83
CA SER A 28 -11.09 -11.01 10.32
C SER A 28 -9.71 -10.56 9.86
N VAL A 29 -9.64 -9.85 8.73
CA VAL A 29 -8.40 -9.24 8.23
C VAL A 29 -8.42 -7.74 8.50
N VAL A 30 -7.33 -7.21 9.08
CA VAL A 30 -7.11 -5.77 9.21
C VAL A 30 -6.19 -5.31 8.09
N GLU A 31 -6.67 -4.38 7.27
CA GLU A 31 -5.99 -3.87 6.08
C GLU A 31 -5.59 -2.41 6.35
N PRO A 32 -4.36 -2.17 6.79
CA PRO A 32 -3.87 -0.82 7.04
C PRO A 32 -3.60 -0.08 5.73
N GLY A 33 -3.91 1.21 5.71
CA GLY A 33 -3.36 2.17 4.75
C GLY A 33 -1.93 2.58 5.13
N ALA A 34 -1.50 3.77 4.72
CA ALA A 34 -0.22 4.34 5.15
C ALA A 34 -0.25 4.67 6.66
N ILE A 35 0.56 3.98 7.46
CA ILE A 35 0.68 4.14 8.92
C ILE A 35 2.07 4.67 9.27
N GLN A 36 2.14 5.63 10.21
CA GLN A 36 3.41 6.16 10.72
C GLN A 36 4.13 5.13 11.60
N THR A 37 5.01 4.34 10.97
CA THR A 37 5.88 3.37 11.65
C THR A 37 7.22 3.34 10.92
N GLU A 38 8.25 2.79 11.57
CA GLU A 38 9.58 2.54 10.98
C GLU A 38 9.56 1.57 9.77
N PHE A 39 8.39 1.05 9.39
CA PHE A 39 8.25 0.07 8.30
C PHE A 39 8.79 0.59 6.96
N SER A 40 8.59 1.89 6.66
CA SER A 40 9.10 2.49 5.43
C SER A 40 10.63 2.44 5.37
N ASP A 41 11.32 2.73 6.47
CA ASP A 41 12.78 2.72 6.52
C ASP A 41 13.34 1.31 6.39
N VAL A 42 12.68 0.34 7.03
CA VAL A 42 13.01 -1.08 6.92
C VAL A 42 12.79 -1.63 5.50
N MET A 43 11.89 -1.05 4.71
CA MET A 43 11.62 -1.48 3.33
C MET A 43 12.47 -0.76 2.29
N ASN A 44 12.69 0.55 2.46
CA ASN A 44 13.31 1.40 1.44
C ASN A 44 14.78 1.05 1.23
N GLN A 45 15.56 0.98 2.32
CA GLN A 45 17.01 0.76 2.19
C GLN A 45 17.35 -0.61 1.58
N PRO A 46 16.76 -1.74 2.04
CA PRO A 46 17.02 -3.03 1.41
C PRO A 46 16.52 -3.13 -0.03
N MET A 47 15.49 -2.37 -0.41
CA MET A 47 15.00 -2.33 -1.79
C MET A 47 16.02 -1.63 -2.71
N LEU A 48 16.59 -0.50 -2.27
CA LEU A 48 17.64 0.20 -3.02
C LEU A 48 18.90 -0.67 -3.13
N ASP A 49 19.35 -1.26 -2.03
CA ASP A 49 20.59 -2.06 -2.04
C ASP A 49 20.50 -3.31 -2.91
N ARG A 50 19.34 -3.98 -2.92
CA ARG A 50 19.12 -5.17 -3.77
C ARG A 50 18.94 -4.85 -5.26
N SER A 51 18.54 -3.62 -5.59
CA SER A 51 18.30 -3.20 -6.97
C SER A 51 19.48 -2.49 -7.62
N ARG A 52 20.46 -2.06 -6.82
CA ARG A 52 21.68 -1.35 -7.24
C ARG A 52 22.42 -2.09 -8.36
N GLY A 53 22.76 -1.38 -9.42
CA GLY A 53 23.45 -1.91 -10.61
C GLY A 53 22.58 -2.85 -11.47
N GLY A 54 21.31 -3.02 -11.12
CA GLY A 54 20.38 -3.93 -11.78
C GLY A 54 19.32 -3.21 -12.62
N PRO A 55 18.55 -3.95 -13.43
CA PRO A 55 17.51 -3.39 -14.32
C PRO A 55 16.36 -2.69 -13.57
N TYR A 56 16.26 -2.87 -12.25
CA TYR A 56 15.22 -2.29 -11.40
C TYR A 56 15.68 -1.07 -10.61
N GLU A 57 16.94 -0.64 -10.71
CA GLU A 57 17.50 0.44 -9.90
C GLU A 57 16.70 1.74 -10.04
N ALA A 58 16.47 2.20 -11.27
CA ALA A 58 15.70 3.42 -11.54
C ALA A 58 14.27 3.35 -10.98
N MET A 59 13.64 2.17 -11.07
CA MET A 59 12.30 1.95 -10.54
C MET A 59 12.29 1.98 -9.02
N ALA A 60 13.29 1.37 -8.36
CA ALA A 60 13.41 1.38 -6.91
C ALA A 60 13.58 2.80 -6.37
N HIS A 61 14.45 3.61 -7.00
CA HIS A 61 14.62 5.02 -6.65
C HIS A 61 13.34 5.83 -6.82
N ALA A 62 12.61 5.63 -7.93
CA ALA A 62 11.33 6.31 -8.16
C ALA A 62 10.29 5.95 -7.08
N ILE A 63 10.19 4.68 -6.70
CA ILE A 63 9.26 4.22 -5.66
C ILE A 63 9.59 4.82 -4.29
N VAL A 64 10.87 4.83 -3.89
CA VAL A 64 11.28 5.43 -2.60
C VAL A 64 10.95 6.93 -2.59
N LYS A 65 11.26 7.64 -3.67
CA LYS A 65 11.00 9.08 -3.80
C LYS A 65 9.51 9.40 -3.68
N THR A 66 8.66 8.74 -4.47
CA THR A 66 7.20 8.95 -4.40
C THR A 66 6.62 8.50 -3.06
N GLY A 67 7.19 7.46 -2.45
CA GLY A 67 6.82 7.01 -1.12
C GLY A 67 7.07 8.10 -0.08
N ALA A 68 8.29 8.65 -0.04
CA ALA A 68 8.66 9.74 0.86
C ALA A 68 7.73 10.95 0.71
N ASP A 69 7.49 11.40 -0.53
CA ASP A 69 6.61 12.54 -0.83
C ASP A 69 5.14 12.31 -0.38
N ALA A 70 4.66 11.05 -0.42
CA ALA A 70 3.33 10.69 0.05
C ALA A 70 3.22 10.72 1.59
N TYR A 71 4.33 10.50 2.30
CA TYR A 71 4.43 10.59 3.76
C TYR A 71 4.71 12.03 4.24
N ASP A 72 5.34 12.89 3.44
CA ASP A 72 5.82 14.23 3.83
C ASP A 72 4.79 15.37 3.70
N GLY A 73 3.50 15.04 3.53
CA GLY A 73 2.45 16.06 3.38
C GLY A 73 1.04 15.61 3.77
N THR A 74 0.87 14.35 4.15
CA THR A 74 -0.36 13.88 4.78
C THR A 74 0.00 13.35 6.16
N PRO A 75 -0.76 13.69 7.23
CA PRO A 75 -0.56 13.01 8.50
C PRO A 75 -0.88 11.55 8.27
N ALA A 76 0.16 10.74 8.06
CA ALA A 76 0.02 9.31 7.94
C ALA A 76 -0.69 8.82 9.20
N THR A 77 -1.48 7.78 9.02
CA THR A 77 -2.43 7.38 10.06
C THR A 77 -1.63 6.90 11.27
N LYS A 78 -1.96 7.39 12.47
CA LYS A 78 -1.21 6.98 13.66
C LYS A 78 -1.45 5.50 14.00
N PRO A 79 -0.47 4.77 14.56
CA PRO A 79 -0.61 3.36 14.92
C PRO A 79 -1.80 3.06 15.83
N GLU A 80 -2.22 4.02 16.66
CA GLU A 80 -3.35 3.88 17.59
C GLU A 80 -4.65 3.55 16.85
N LEU A 81 -4.85 4.04 15.63
CA LEU A 81 -6.05 3.68 14.85
C LEU A 81 -6.10 2.17 14.55
N ILE A 82 -4.95 1.55 14.31
CA ILE A 82 -4.88 0.10 14.09
C ILE A 82 -5.18 -0.65 15.38
N ALA A 83 -4.62 -0.19 16.50
CA ALA A 83 -4.91 -0.76 17.82
C ALA A 83 -6.41 -0.68 18.16
N GLU A 84 -7.04 0.48 17.96
CA GLU A 84 -8.47 0.69 18.12
C GLU A 84 -9.31 -0.20 17.19
N THR A 85 -8.86 -0.37 15.94
CA THR A 85 -9.53 -1.22 14.95
C THR A 85 -9.50 -2.69 15.39
N ILE A 86 -8.37 -3.17 15.91
CA ILE A 86 -8.23 -4.53 16.45
C ILE A 86 -9.12 -4.69 17.69
N ALA A 87 -9.07 -3.74 18.62
CA ALA A 87 -9.91 -3.76 19.82
C ALA A 87 -11.41 -3.80 19.46
N LYS A 88 -11.82 -3.04 18.45
CA LYS A 88 -13.19 -3.07 17.92
C LYS A 88 -13.56 -4.40 17.30
N ALA A 89 -12.65 -5.06 16.57
CA ALA A 89 -12.90 -6.35 15.97
C ALA A 89 -13.09 -7.44 17.05
N ILE A 90 -12.20 -7.48 18.04
CA ILE A 90 -12.25 -8.47 19.13
C ILE A 90 -13.52 -8.33 19.97
N ASN A 91 -13.92 -7.10 20.29
CA ASN A 91 -15.12 -6.83 21.11
C ASN A 91 -16.44 -6.95 20.33
N SER A 92 -16.41 -7.23 19.02
CA SER A 92 -17.63 -7.33 18.23
C SER A 92 -18.28 -8.70 18.37
N ARG A 93 -19.58 -8.73 18.66
CA ARG A 93 -20.37 -9.97 18.59
C ARG A 93 -20.41 -10.55 17.17
N ASN A 94 -20.33 -9.71 16.14
CA ASN A 94 -20.28 -10.15 14.74
C ASN A 94 -19.21 -9.32 13.99
N PRO A 95 -17.92 -9.66 14.14
CA PRO A 95 -16.84 -8.91 13.51
C PRO A 95 -16.94 -8.99 11.99
N LYS A 96 -16.54 -7.91 11.32
CA LYS A 96 -16.49 -7.86 9.86
C LYS A 96 -15.37 -8.76 9.35
N THR A 97 -15.56 -9.35 8.18
CA THR A 97 -14.50 -10.13 7.51
C THR A 97 -13.26 -9.28 7.19
N ARG A 98 -13.45 -7.96 6.97
CA ARG A 98 -12.38 -6.99 6.65
C ARG A 98 -12.59 -5.66 7.36
N TYR A 99 -11.50 -5.14 7.92
CA TYR A 99 -11.41 -3.81 8.51
C TYR A 99 -10.33 -3.02 7.78
N ARG A 100 -10.75 -2.12 6.87
CA ARG A 100 -9.85 -1.18 6.20
C ARG A 100 -9.64 0.04 7.08
N ALA A 101 -8.44 0.23 7.60
CA ALA A 101 -8.10 1.30 8.54
C ALA A 101 -7.00 2.20 7.96
N GLY A 102 -7.20 3.52 8.03
CA GLY A 102 -6.29 4.52 7.48
C GLY A 102 -6.75 5.16 6.17
N LYS A 103 -6.08 6.23 5.78
CA LYS A 103 -6.37 7.01 4.55
C LYS A 103 -5.92 6.26 3.28
N LEU A 104 -6.47 6.64 2.13
CA LEU A 104 -6.18 6.12 0.77
C LEU A 104 -6.60 4.67 0.45
N ALA A 105 -7.09 3.88 1.42
CA ALA A 105 -7.50 2.49 1.16
C ALA A 105 -8.76 2.32 0.27
N LYS A 106 -9.60 3.35 0.14
CA LYS A 106 -10.92 3.25 -0.54
C LYS A 106 -10.94 3.68 -2.02
N PRO A 107 -10.31 4.80 -2.43
CA PRO A 107 -10.43 5.28 -3.82
C PRO A 107 -9.74 4.35 -4.83
N LEU A 108 -8.53 3.87 -4.52
CA LEU A 108 -7.76 2.98 -5.40
C LEU A 108 -8.47 1.64 -5.67
N LEU A 109 -9.13 1.07 -4.66
CA LEU A 109 -9.89 -0.17 -4.80
C LEU A 109 -11.17 0.02 -5.62
N PHE A 110 -11.83 1.17 -5.49
CA PHE A 110 -12.96 1.54 -6.33
C PHE A 110 -12.55 1.69 -7.80
N PHE A 111 -11.38 2.30 -8.06
CA PHE A 111 -10.82 2.42 -9.41
C PHE A 111 -10.40 1.06 -10.00
N ARG A 112 -9.78 0.15 -9.23
CA ARG A 112 -9.47 -1.21 -9.71
C ARG A 112 -10.74 -1.98 -10.11
N TRP A 113 -11.82 -1.81 -9.34
CA TRP A 113 -13.10 -2.45 -9.67
C TRP A 113 -13.75 -1.88 -10.94
N LEU A 114 -13.53 -0.59 -11.24
CA LEU A 114 -14.16 0.10 -12.37
C LEU A 114 -13.39 -0.06 -13.70
N PHE A 115 -12.08 -0.30 -13.66
CA PHE A 115 -11.22 -0.34 -14.84
C PHE A 115 -10.63 -1.74 -15.09
N SER A 116 -10.37 -2.08 -16.36
CA SER A 116 -9.64 -3.32 -16.68
C SER A 116 -8.20 -3.26 -16.15
N ASP A 117 -7.62 -4.42 -15.83
CA ASP A 117 -6.25 -4.52 -15.31
C ASP A 117 -5.24 -3.77 -16.21
N ARG A 118 -5.43 -3.81 -17.54
CA ARG A 118 -4.56 -3.10 -18.50
C ARG A 118 -4.58 -1.59 -18.35
N VAL A 119 -5.75 -1.01 -18.04
CA VAL A 119 -5.87 0.45 -17.84
C VAL A 119 -5.23 0.84 -16.51
N PHE A 120 -5.44 0.03 -15.48
CA PHE A 120 -4.81 0.21 -14.18
C PHE A 120 -3.28 0.12 -14.27
N ASP A 121 -2.74 -0.88 -14.95
CA ASP A 121 -1.31 -1.07 -15.17
C ASP A 121 -0.67 0.13 -15.87
N ARG A 122 -1.34 0.68 -16.90
CA ARG A 122 -0.87 1.89 -17.59
C ARG A 122 -0.80 3.10 -16.68
N ILE A 123 -1.79 3.29 -15.80
CA ILE A 123 -1.80 4.39 -14.84
C ILE A 123 -0.63 4.24 -13.87
N ILE A 124 -0.45 3.05 -13.30
CA ILE A 124 0.64 2.76 -12.35
C ILE A 124 2.01 2.95 -13.01
N LEU A 125 2.22 2.39 -14.21
CA LEU A 125 3.47 2.55 -14.95
C LEU A 125 3.72 4.02 -15.34
N GLY A 126 2.67 4.78 -15.63
CA GLY A 126 2.75 6.22 -15.88
C GLY A 126 3.24 6.98 -14.66
N MET A 127 2.69 6.69 -13.47
CA MET A 127 3.11 7.31 -12.20
C MET A 127 4.59 7.03 -11.89
N VAL A 128 5.03 5.78 -12.05
CA VAL A 128 6.43 5.39 -11.81
C VAL A 128 7.36 6.07 -12.81
N LYS A 129 7.00 6.15 -14.09
CA LYS A 129 7.80 6.85 -15.11
C LYS A 129 7.93 8.35 -14.81
N GLN A 130 6.84 8.99 -14.38
CA GLN A 130 6.86 10.40 -14.02
C GLN A 130 7.77 10.65 -12.81
N ALA A 131 7.72 9.77 -11.80
CA ALA A 131 8.58 9.86 -10.62
C ALA A 131 10.06 9.58 -10.90
N ALA A 132 10.35 8.73 -11.90
CA ALA A 132 11.70 8.43 -12.37
C ALA A 132 12.32 9.54 -13.24
N LYS A 133 11.53 10.54 -13.65
CA LYS A 133 12.01 11.65 -14.48
C LYS A 133 12.90 12.59 -13.65
N PRO A 134 14.11 12.95 -14.11
CA PRO A 134 14.99 13.88 -13.40
C PRO A 134 14.36 15.28 -13.28
N ALA A 135 14.68 15.99 -12.20
CA ALA A 135 14.08 17.29 -11.84
C ALA A 135 14.48 18.48 -12.74
N GLU A 136 15.23 18.25 -13.82
CA GLU A 136 15.72 19.31 -14.72
C GLU A 136 14.62 19.91 -15.62
N ASP A 137 13.54 19.19 -15.89
CA ASP A 137 12.51 19.64 -16.84
C ASP A 137 11.52 20.68 -16.26
N SER A 138 11.49 20.87 -14.94
CA SER A 138 10.62 21.89 -14.30
C SER A 138 11.25 23.28 -14.28
N ALA A 139 12.58 23.40 -14.36
CA ALA A 139 13.28 24.69 -14.36
C ALA A 139 13.30 25.36 -15.76
N THR A 140 13.23 24.58 -16.84
CA THR A 140 13.22 25.10 -18.21
C THR A 140 11.85 25.64 -18.65
N ALA A 141 10.76 25.22 -17.98
CA ALA A 141 9.40 25.68 -18.30
C ALA A 141 9.04 27.03 -17.64
N GLU A 142 9.64 27.37 -16.49
CA GLU A 142 9.46 28.69 -15.85
C GLU A 142 10.39 29.76 -16.40
N ALA A 143 11.52 29.40 -17.03
CA ALA A 143 12.43 30.35 -17.68
C ALA A 143 11.95 30.82 -19.08
N GLN A 144 10.80 30.33 -19.56
CA GLN A 144 10.22 30.67 -20.87
C GLN A 144 8.80 31.29 -20.77
N ARG A 145 8.39 31.74 -19.58
CA ARG A 145 7.23 32.62 -19.37
C ARG A 145 7.68 33.97 -18.85
#